data_AF-A0A7V4NGF3-F1
#
_entry.id   AF-A0A7V4NGF3-F1
#
_cell.length_a   1.000
_cell.length_b   1.000
_cell.length_c   1.000
_cell.angle_alpha   90.00
_cell.angle_beta   90.00
_cell.angle_gamma   90.00
#
_symmetry.space_group_name_H-M   'P 1'
#
loop_
_entity.id
_entity.type
_entity.pdbx_description
1 polymer ?
#
loop_
_entity_poly.entity_id
_entity_poly.type
_entity_poly.pdbx_seq_one_letter_code
_entity_poly.pdbx_strand_id
1 'polypeptide(L)'
;MNAIDKKIKQVNLYLTPLAAVLIIFAVLISNADPISSTIGLGLVLFSIFFNNLTASTDERKAKIVVPLRVFTNLLINVLLVYVFILYWTPIWLLFVLSSLGVAFYSNFLKTFVISLFFAITLVVCFYLRVVPNLVSPTTKLIEVGQIINYALFIIIVPLLTNKIIKS
;
A
#
# COMPACT_ATOMS: atom_id res chain seq x y z
N MET A 1 -23.02 18.73 -2.30
CA MET A 1 -22.00 17.67 -2.23
C MET A 1 -20.94 18.13 -1.23
N ASN A 2 -20.77 17.42 -0.11
CA ASN A 2 -19.92 17.92 0.97
C ASN A 2 -18.44 17.89 0.58
N ALA A 3 -17.63 18.75 1.20
CA ALA A 3 -16.18 18.82 0.94
C ALA A 3 -15.48 17.45 1.17
N ILE A 4 -16.02 16.62 2.06
CA ILE A 4 -15.56 15.26 2.35
C ILE A 4 -15.84 14.33 1.16
N ASP A 5 -17.05 14.38 0.57
CA ASP A 5 -17.42 13.56 -0.58
C ASP A 5 -16.54 13.85 -1.79
N LYS A 6 -16.15 15.12 -1.98
CA LYS A 6 -15.24 15.54 -3.06
C LYS A 6 -13.83 14.95 -2.88
N LYS A 7 -13.31 14.95 -1.65
CA LYS A 7 -12.02 14.32 -1.31
C LYS A 7 -12.07 12.80 -1.48
N ILE A 8 -13.17 12.16 -1.08
CA ILE A 8 -13.38 10.72 -1.27
C ILE A 8 -13.37 10.34 -2.75
N LYS A 9 -14.09 11.13 -3.55
CA LYS A 9 -14.15 10.91 -5.01
C LYS A 9 -12.77 11.07 -5.65
N GLN A 10 -11.99 12.07 -5.25
CA GLN A 10 -10.64 12.29 -5.81
C GLN A 10 -9.68 11.14 -5.50
N VAL A 11 -9.63 10.69 -4.24
CA VAL A 11 -8.77 9.55 -3.85
C VAL A 11 -9.15 8.28 -4.62
N ASN A 12 -10.43 7.96 -4.68
CA ASN A 12 -10.90 6.76 -5.39
C ASN A 12 -10.68 6.85 -6.91
N LEU A 13 -10.65 8.06 -7.47
CA LEU A 13 -10.49 8.26 -8.92
C LEU A 13 -9.03 8.21 -9.37
N TYR A 14 -8.07 8.51 -8.49
CA TYR A 14 -6.64 8.56 -8.85
C TYR A 14 -5.77 7.53 -8.12
N LEU A 15 -5.93 7.36 -6.80
CA LEU A 15 -5.06 6.45 -6.02
C LEU A 15 -5.40 4.98 -6.24
N THR A 16 -6.70 4.65 -6.33
CA THR A 16 -7.14 3.25 -6.53
C THR A 16 -6.75 2.70 -7.89
N PRO A 17 -6.95 3.41 -9.03
CA PRO A 17 -6.48 2.93 -10.32
C PRO A 17 -4.97 2.82 -10.39
N LEU A 18 -4.23 3.75 -9.77
CA LEU A 18 -2.78 3.70 -9.73
C LEU A 18 -2.27 2.48 -8.95
N ALA A 19 -2.89 2.15 -7.81
CA ALA A 19 -2.58 0.93 -7.07
C ALA A 19 -2.91 -0.32 -7.91
N ALA A 20 -4.04 -0.33 -8.61
CA ALA A 20 -4.42 -1.45 -9.46
C ALA A 20 -3.42 -1.65 -10.62
N VAL A 21 -3.02 -0.58 -11.31
CA VAL A 21 -1.97 -0.64 -12.35
C VAL A 21 -0.70 -1.22 -11.77
N LEU A 22 -0.26 -0.73 -10.62
CA LEU A 22 0.98 -1.18 -10.02
C LEU A 22 0.96 -2.68 -9.67
N ILE A 23 -0.18 -3.19 -9.20
CA ILE A 23 -0.34 -4.62 -8.94
C ILE A 23 -0.44 -5.43 -10.24
N ILE A 24 -1.15 -4.94 -11.26
CA ILE A 24 -1.25 -5.61 -12.57
C ILE A 24 0.15 -5.77 -13.17
N PHE A 25 0.97 -4.72 -13.13
CA PHE A 25 2.36 -4.79 -13.61
C PHE A 25 3.20 -5.74 -12.76
N ALA A 26 3.03 -5.73 -11.43
CA ALA A 26 3.69 -6.69 -10.55
C ALA A 26 3.29 -8.15 -10.85
N VAL A 27 2.04 -8.42 -11.22
CA VAL A 27 1.58 -9.79 -11.54
C VAL A 27 2.01 -10.22 -12.94
N LEU A 28 1.85 -9.35 -13.94
CA LEU A 28 1.99 -9.73 -15.35
C LEU A 28 3.42 -9.59 -15.89
N ILE A 29 4.21 -8.65 -15.35
CA ILE A 29 5.51 -8.25 -15.94
C ILE A 29 6.69 -8.69 -15.09
N SER A 30 6.51 -8.89 -13.78
CA SER A 30 7.62 -9.11 -12.84
C SER A 30 8.38 -10.44 -13.01
N ASN A 31 7.95 -11.30 -13.95
CA ASN A 31 8.48 -12.66 -14.12
C ASN A 31 8.52 -13.46 -12.80
N ALA A 32 7.58 -13.19 -11.89
CA ALA A 32 7.47 -13.90 -10.63
C ALA A 32 7.21 -15.40 -10.85
N ASP A 33 7.72 -16.21 -9.92
CA ASP A 33 7.50 -17.65 -9.96
C ASP A 33 5.99 -17.99 -9.97
N PRO A 34 5.60 -19.16 -10.52
CA PRO A 34 4.18 -19.50 -10.68
C PRO A 34 3.38 -19.46 -9.38
N ILE A 35 4.01 -19.78 -8.24
CA ILE A 35 3.35 -19.80 -6.93
C ILE A 35 3.09 -18.37 -6.47
N SER A 36 4.10 -17.50 -6.48
CA SER A 36 3.98 -16.08 -6.13
C SER A 36 2.97 -15.36 -7.02
N SER A 37 2.99 -15.64 -8.32
CA SER A 37 2.02 -15.09 -9.28
C SER A 37 0.59 -15.53 -8.96
N THR A 38 0.37 -16.81 -8.63
CA THR A 38 -0.94 -17.35 -8.26
C THR A 38 -1.45 -16.76 -6.95
N ILE A 39 -0.58 -16.64 -5.93
CA ILE A 39 -0.93 -16.00 -4.65
C ILE A 39 -1.28 -14.54 -4.88
N GLY A 40 -0.48 -13.81 -5.66
CA GLY A 40 -0.72 -12.41 -6.00
C GLY A 40 -2.06 -12.19 -6.70
N LEU A 41 -2.35 -12.98 -7.74
CA LEU A 41 -3.64 -12.96 -8.43
C LEU A 41 -4.80 -13.27 -7.48
N GLY A 42 -4.64 -14.30 -6.64
CA GLY A 42 -5.64 -14.67 -5.64
C GLY A 42 -5.95 -13.52 -4.67
N LEU A 43 -4.92 -12.84 -4.17
CA LEU A 43 -5.07 -11.68 -3.28
C LEU A 43 -5.78 -10.51 -3.96
N VAL A 44 -5.48 -10.23 -5.23
CA VAL A 44 -6.13 -9.16 -6.01
C VAL A 44 -7.60 -9.48 -6.25
N LEU A 45 -7.89 -10.68 -6.74
CA LEU A 45 -9.25 -11.12 -7.00
C LEU A 45 -10.08 -11.15 -5.71
N PHE A 46 -9.48 -11.64 -4.62
CA PHE A 46 -10.09 -11.57 -3.30
C PHE A 46 -10.36 -10.13 -2.87
N SER A 47 -9.41 -9.21 -3.03
CA SER A 47 -9.61 -7.80 -2.69
C SER A 47 -10.78 -7.19 -3.47
N ILE A 48 -10.85 -7.43 -4.78
CA ILE A 48 -11.94 -6.94 -5.64
C ILE A 48 -13.28 -7.52 -5.18
N PHE A 49 -13.36 -8.84 -5.02
CA PHE A 49 -14.57 -9.52 -4.59
C PHE A 49 -15.03 -9.05 -3.21
N PHE A 50 -14.11 -8.98 -2.24
CA PHE A 50 -14.40 -8.54 -0.88
C PHE A 50 -14.85 -7.08 -0.84
N ASN A 51 -14.18 -6.19 -1.57
CA ASN A 51 -14.56 -4.77 -1.64
C ASN A 51 -15.96 -4.58 -2.27
N ASN A 52 -16.34 -5.38 -3.26
CA ASN A 52 -17.67 -5.34 -3.86
C ASN A 52 -18.74 -5.94 -2.94
N LEU A 53 -18.46 -7.06 -2.27
CA LEU A 53 -19.39 -7.70 -1.34
C LEU A 53 -19.65 -6.84 -0.09
N THR A 54 -18.65 -6.06 0.32
CA THR A 54 -18.73 -5.12 1.46
C THR A 54 -19.22 -3.73 1.08
N ALA A 55 -19.56 -3.48 -0.19
CA ALA A 55 -20.14 -2.23 -0.64
C ALA A 55 -21.63 -2.15 -0.25
N SER A 56 -21.91 -1.87 1.03
CA SER A 56 -23.26 -1.70 1.56
C SER A 56 -23.63 -0.23 1.70
N THR A 57 -24.84 0.14 1.27
CA THR A 57 -25.46 1.47 1.48
C THR A 57 -26.11 1.63 2.86
N ASP A 58 -26.26 0.54 3.62
CA ASP A 58 -26.84 0.57 4.97
C ASP A 58 -25.83 1.10 6.02
N GLU A 59 -26.18 2.22 6.66
CA GLU A 59 -25.37 2.92 7.67
C GLU A 59 -25.05 2.09 8.92
N ARG A 60 -25.96 1.19 9.34
CA ARG A 60 -25.72 0.34 10.53
C ARG A 60 -24.64 -0.69 10.25
N LYS A 61 -24.68 -1.29 9.06
CA LYS A 61 -23.66 -2.24 8.59
C LYS A 61 -22.34 -1.53 8.29
N ALA A 62 -22.38 -0.30 7.79
CA ALA A 62 -21.20 0.49 7.47
C ALA A 62 -20.24 0.67 8.68
N LYS A 63 -20.77 0.81 9.90
CA LYS A 63 -19.94 0.95 11.13
C LYS A 63 -19.01 -0.23 11.39
N ILE A 64 -19.41 -1.44 10.98
CA ILE A 64 -18.62 -2.67 11.17
C ILE A 64 -17.82 -2.99 9.89
N VAL A 65 -18.46 -2.82 8.74
CA VAL A 65 -17.92 -3.21 7.45
C VAL A 65 -16.77 -2.29 7.00
N VAL A 66 -16.84 -0.99 7.29
CA VAL A 66 -15.78 -0.04 6.89
C VAL A 66 -14.45 -0.32 7.59
N PRO A 67 -14.37 -0.46 8.93
CA PRO A 67 -13.12 -0.85 9.59
C PRO A 67 -12.56 -2.18 9.10
N LEU A 68 -13.43 -3.19 8.90
CA LEU A 68 -13.02 -4.49 8.38
C LEU A 68 -12.42 -4.35 6.98
N ARG A 69 -13.07 -3.58 6.09
CA ARG A 69 -12.58 -3.29 4.74
C ARG A 69 -11.22 -2.61 4.74
N VAL A 70 -11.03 -1.62 5.62
CA VAL A 70 -9.74 -0.94 5.78
C VAL A 70 -8.67 -1.91 6.24
N PHE A 71 -8.95 -2.72 7.26
CA PHE A 71 -8.01 -3.71 7.79
C PHE A 71 -7.63 -4.76 6.75
N THR A 72 -8.61 -5.32 6.04
CA THR A 72 -8.37 -6.30 4.98
C THR A 72 -7.53 -5.72 3.85
N ASN A 73 -7.83 -4.51 3.38
CA ASN A 73 -7.02 -3.87 2.33
C ASN A 73 -5.59 -3.58 2.79
N LEU A 74 -5.41 -3.16 4.05
CA LEU A 74 -4.08 -3.00 4.63
C LEU A 74 -3.32 -4.32 4.64
N LEU A 75 -3.94 -5.40 5.12
CA LEU A 75 -3.33 -6.73 5.16
C LEU A 75 -2.96 -7.23 3.76
N ILE A 76 -3.86 -7.09 2.79
CA ILE A 76 -3.62 -7.49 1.40
C ILE A 76 -2.44 -6.71 0.82
N ASN A 77 -2.37 -5.39 1.03
CA ASN A 77 -1.24 -4.58 0.53
C ASN A 77 0.09 -5.03 1.15
N VAL A 78 0.10 -5.38 2.45
CA VAL A 78 1.30 -5.93 3.10
C VAL A 78 1.71 -7.26 2.48
N LEU A 79 0.76 -8.16 2.26
CA LEU A 79 1.02 -9.46 1.63
C LEU A 79 1.53 -9.31 0.20
N LEU A 80 0.92 -8.42 -0.59
CA LEU A 80 1.34 -8.14 -1.97
C LEU A 80 2.77 -7.58 -1.99
N VAL A 81 3.10 -6.63 -1.13
CA VAL A 81 4.48 -6.13 -1.01
C VAL A 81 5.42 -7.26 -0.62
N TYR A 82 5.09 -8.06 0.40
CA TYR A 82 5.94 -9.17 0.84
C TYR A 82 6.23 -10.20 -0.27
N VAL A 83 5.21 -10.53 -1.08
CA VAL A 83 5.33 -11.47 -2.18
C VAL A 83 6.15 -10.88 -3.33
N PHE A 84 5.82 -9.66 -3.77
CA PHE A 84 6.36 -9.08 -5.00
C PHE A 84 7.62 -8.23 -4.82
N ILE A 85 8.09 -7.94 -3.60
CA ILE A 85 9.28 -7.09 -3.38
C ILE A 85 10.55 -7.62 -4.05
N LEU A 86 10.64 -8.93 -4.30
CA LEU A 86 11.76 -9.56 -5.01
C LEU A 86 11.69 -9.43 -6.53
N TYR A 87 10.48 -9.22 -7.08
CA TYR A 87 10.22 -9.33 -8.51
C TYR A 87 9.91 -7.97 -9.14
N TRP A 88 9.31 -7.05 -8.37
CA TRP A 88 8.87 -5.75 -8.84
C TRP A 88 9.25 -4.66 -7.84
N THR A 89 10.40 -4.03 -8.05
CA THR A 89 10.92 -2.98 -7.17
C THR A 89 9.90 -1.89 -6.85
N PRO A 90 9.08 -1.37 -7.80
CA PRO A 90 8.11 -0.31 -7.49
C PRO A 90 6.96 -0.74 -6.55
N ILE A 91 6.84 -2.00 -6.14
CA ILE A 91 5.72 -2.49 -5.31
C ILE A 91 5.55 -1.71 -4.00
N TRP A 92 6.64 -1.17 -3.45
CA TRP A 92 6.61 -0.38 -2.21
C TRP A 92 5.74 0.87 -2.31
N LEU A 93 5.47 1.37 -3.53
CA LEU A 93 4.57 2.50 -3.75
C LEU A 93 3.13 2.20 -3.28
N LEU A 94 2.71 0.93 -3.18
CA LEU A 94 1.42 0.58 -2.57
C LEU A 94 1.27 1.13 -1.16
N PHE A 95 2.36 1.17 -0.39
CA PHE A 95 2.35 1.74 0.95
C PHE A 95 2.27 3.26 0.92
N VAL A 96 2.92 3.92 -0.03
CA VAL A 96 2.75 5.37 -0.24
C VAL A 96 1.30 5.69 -0.56
N LEU A 97 0.68 4.96 -1.49
CA LEU A 97 -0.73 5.16 -1.88
C LEU A 97 -1.70 4.90 -0.72
N SER A 98 -1.42 3.87 0.08
CA SER A 98 -2.21 3.54 1.27
C SER A 98 -2.15 4.66 2.31
N SER A 99 -0.94 5.15 2.61
CA SER A 99 -0.73 6.26 3.54
C SER A 99 -1.30 7.58 3.02
N LEU A 100 -1.21 7.83 1.71
CA LEU A 100 -1.85 8.98 1.07
C LEU A 100 -3.36 8.93 1.27
N GLY A 101 -3.99 7.77 1.08
CA GLY A 101 -5.40 7.57 1.39
C GLY A 101 -5.76 8.05 2.79
N VAL A 102 -4.94 7.71 3.80
CA VAL A 102 -5.14 8.19 5.19
C VAL A 102 -4.93 9.70 5.32
N ALA A 103 -3.92 10.27 4.63
CA ALA A 103 -3.62 11.69 4.65
C ALA A 103 -4.79 12.57 4.16
N PHE A 104 -5.62 12.10 3.24
CA PHE A 104 -6.77 12.87 2.74
C PHE A 104 -7.90 13.03 3.77
N TYR A 105 -8.05 12.07 4.70
CA TYR A 105 -9.21 12.02 5.62
C TYR A 105 -8.83 12.22 7.09
N SER A 106 -7.58 11.99 7.46
CA SER A 106 -7.16 11.94 8.86
C SER A 106 -6.33 13.15 9.28
N ASN A 107 -6.07 13.30 10.57
CA ASN A 107 -5.15 14.32 11.09
C ASN A 107 -3.69 13.92 10.91
N PHE A 108 -2.80 14.87 11.16
CA PHE A 108 -1.35 14.71 11.01
C PHE A 108 -0.85 13.50 11.80
N LEU A 109 -1.23 13.38 13.08
CA LEU A 109 -0.79 12.30 13.95
C LEU A 109 -1.19 10.91 13.43
N LYS A 110 -2.45 10.73 13.02
CA LYS A 110 -2.91 9.45 12.44
C LYS A 110 -2.19 9.13 11.13
N THR A 111 -1.95 10.15 10.29
CA THR A 111 -1.21 9.98 9.03
C THR A 111 0.23 9.55 9.32
N PHE A 112 0.88 10.17 10.30
CA PHE A 112 2.24 9.81 10.74
C PHE A 112 2.31 8.37 11.22
N VAL A 113 1.42 7.97 12.14
CA VAL A 113 1.42 6.61 12.73
C VAL A 113 1.24 5.53 11.65
N ILE A 114 0.28 5.70 10.74
CA ILE A 114 0.05 4.73 9.66
C ILE A 114 1.23 4.70 8.68
N SER A 115 1.77 5.86 8.33
CA SER A 115 2.91 5.93 7.42
C SER A 115 4.16 5.29 8.03
N LEU A 116 4.40 5.53 9.32
CA LEU A 116 5.48 4.89 10.06
C LEU A 116 5.31 3.37 10.14
N PHE A 117 4.09 2.89 10.39
CA PHE A 117 3.78 1.47 10.39
C PHE A 117 4.12 0.81 9.04
N PHE A 118 3.71 1.43 7.93
CA PHE A 118 4.04 0.91 6.60
C PHE A 118 5.53 1.00 6.27
N ALA A 119 6.21 2.06 6.68
CA ALA A 119 7.66 2.19 6.51
C ALA A 119 8.42 1.09 7.26
N ILE A 120 8.05 0.81 8.52
CA ILE A 120 8.61 -0.30 9.30
C ILE A 120 8.32 -1.64 8.61
N THR A 121 7.08 -1.83 8.15
CA THR A 121 6.68 -3.07 7.47
C THR A 121 7.47 -3.29 6.18
N LEU A 122 7.74 -2.23 5.41
CA LEU A 122 8.59 -2.29 4.22
C LEU A 122 10.01 -2.76 4.57
N VAL A 123 10.62 -2.13 5.59
CA VAL A 123 11.96 -2.50 6.05
C VAL A 123 12.00 -3.95 6.50
N VAL A 124 11.01 -4.40 7.28
CA VAL A 124 10.91 -5.80 7.71
C VAL A 124 10.78 -6.74 6.51
N CYS A 125 9.89 -6.44 5.55
CA CYS A 125 9.74 -7.26 4.33
C CYS A 125 11.05 -7.34 3.55
N PHE A 126 11.77 -6.24 3.41
CA PHE A 126 13.05 -6.18 2.72
C PHE A 126 14.12 -7.01 3.43
N TYR A 127 14.24 -6.93 4.76
CA TYR A 127 15.19 -7.74 5.52
C TYR A 127 14.87 -9.24 5.47
N LEU A 128 13.58 -9.61 5.45
CA LEU A 128 13.16 -11.01 5.40
C LEU A 128 13.29 -11.62 4.00
N ARG A 129 13.08 -10.82 2.95
CA ARG A 129 12.98 -11.32 1.58
C ARG A 129 14.18 -10.97 0.73
N VAL A 130 14.63 -9.72 0.75
CA VAL A 130 15.65 -9.22 -0.19
C VAL A 130 17.06 -9.50 0.33
N VAL A 131 17.37 -9.09 1.56
CA VAL A 131 18.73 -9.19 2.14
C VAL A 131 19.35 -10.60 2.07
N PRO A 132 18.61 -11.71 2.33
CA PRO A 132 19.16 -13.06 2.25
C PRO A 132 19.58 -13.47 0.83
N ASN A 133 18.97 -12.88 -0.19
CA ASN A 133 19.23 -13.18 -1.60
C ASN A 133 20.37 -12.32 -2.20
N LEU A 134 20.90 -11.36 -1.44
CA LEU A 134 22.01 -10.52 -1.88
C LEU A 134 23.36 -11.20 -1.63
N VAL A 135 24.13 -11.39 -2.69
CA VAL A 135 25.41 -12.12 -2.63
C VAL A 135 26.57 -11.22 -2.18
N SER A 136 26.65 -9.98 -2.68
CA SER A 136 27.78 -9.09 -2.42
C SER A 136 27.53 -8.12 -1.25
N PRO A 137 28.55 -7.77 -0.45
CA PRO A 137 28.44 -6.76 0.60
C PRO A 137 28.12 -5.35 0.06
N THR A 138 28.64 -5.01 -1.13
CA THR A 138 28.40 -3.71 -1.76
C THR A 138 26.94 -3.57 -2.21
N THR A 139 26.36 -4.60 -2.81
CA THR A 139 24.94 -4.60 -3.20
C THR A 139 24.05 -4.52 -1.96
N LYS A 140 24.40 -5.22 -0.86
CA LYS A 140 23.67 -5.09 0.42
C LYS A 140 23.62 -3.64 0.91
N LEU A 141 24.74 -2.94 0.89
CA LEU A 141 24.80 -1.55 1.36
C LEU A 141 23.93 -0.63 0.49
N ILE A 142 24.00 -0.78 -0.83
CA ILE A 142 23.22 0.02 -1.79
C ILE A 142 21.72 -0.21 -1.58
N GLU A 143 21.30 -1.47 -1.53
CA GLU A 143 19.88 -1.83 -1.38
C GLU A 143 19.32 -1.41 -0.02
N VAL A 144 20.11 -1.49 1.06
CA VAL A 144 19.73 -0.93 2.37
C VAL A 144 19.59 0.59 2.32
N GLY A 145 20.48 1.30 1.62
CA GLY A 145 20.34 2.73 1.39
C GLY A 145 19.04 3.07 0.65
N GLN A 146 18.71 2.29 -0.38
CA GLN A 146 17.46 2.47 -1.15
C GLN A 146 16.21 2.21 -0.31
N ILE A 147 16.17 1.14 0.50
CA ILE A 147 14.97 0.83 1.29
C ILE A 147 14.70 1.89 2.36
N ILE A 148 15.76 2.46 2.95
CA ILE A 148 15.64 3.57 3.89
C ILE A 148 15.04 4.80 3.18
N ASN A 149 15.50 5.09 1.95
CA ASN A 149 14.92 6.17 1.16
C ASN A 149 13.43 5.92 0.86
N TYR A 150 13.06 4.71 0.44
CA TYR A 150 11.65 4.36 0.20
C TYR A 150 10.80 4.47 1.47
N ALA A 151 11.31 4.04 2.62
CA ALA A 151 10.67 4.19 3.92
C ALA A 151 10.45 5.67 4.29
N LEU A 152 11.43 6.53 4.05
CA LEU A 152 11.29 7.97 4.24
C LEU A 152 10.24 8.56 3.31
N PHE A 153 10.18 8.13 2.04
CA PHE A 153 9.14 8.54 1.09
C PHE A 153 7.73 8.17 1.56
N ILE A 154 7.56 6.95 2.10
CA ILE A 154 6.28 6.50 2.67
C ILE A 154 5.82 7.41 3.82
N ILE A 155 6.74 8.05 4.54
CA ILE A 155 6.40 8.97 5.65
C ILE A 155 6.21 10.40 5.14
N ILE A 156 7.19 10.94 4.42
CA ILE A 156 7.25 12.36 4.09
C ILE A 156 6.14 12.76 3.12
N VAL A 157 5.91 11.97 2.07
CA VAL A 157 4.95 12.33 1.01
C VAL A 157 3.51 12.43 1.56
N PRO A 158 3.00 11.46 2.35
CA PRO A 158 1.69 11.59 2.97
C PRO A 158 1.58 12.74 3.97
N LEU A 159 2.62 13.02 4.75
CA LEU A 159 2.60 14.14 5.71
C LEU A 159 2.59 15.50 5.02
N LEU A 160 3.41 15.67 3.98
CA LEU A 160 3.41 16.87 3.14
C LEU A 160 2.02 17.09 2.56
N THR A 161 1.44 16.03 1.99
CA THR A 161 0.09 16.05 1.41
C THR A 161 -0.96 16.41 2.45
N ASN A 162 -0.90 15.82 3.64
CA ASN A 162 -1.81 16.15 4.75
C ASN A 162 -1.72 17.64 5.12
N LYS A 163 -0.51 18.18 5.19
CA LYS A 163 -0.27 19.59 5.52
C LYS A 163 -0.82 20.53 4.45
N ILE A 164 -0.57 20.25 3.16
CA ILE A 164 -1.07 21.06 2.04
C ILE A 164 -2.61 21.05 1.97
N ILE A 165 -3.24 19.90 2.26
CA ILE A 165 -4.71 19.79 2.22
C ILE A 165 -5.39 20.53 3.39
N LYS A 166 -4.65 20.77 4.48
CA LYS A 166 -5.18 21.32 5.73
C LYS A 166 -4.69 22.74 6.06
N SER A 167 -3.74 23.27 5.31
CA SER A 167 -3.40 24.70 5.29
C SER A 167 -4.50 25.48 4.60
#